data_AF-A0A535KZB7-F1
#
_entry.id   AF-A0A535KZB7-F1
#
_cell.length_a   1.000
_cell.length_b   1.000
_cell.length_c   1.000
_cell.angle_alpha   90.00
_cell.angle_beta   90.00
_cell.angle_gamma   90.00
#
_symmetry.space_group_name_H-M   'P 1'
#
loop_
_entity.id
_entity.type
_entity.pdbx_description
1 polymer ?
#
loop_
_entity_poly.entity_id
_entity_poly.type
_entity_poly.pdbx_seq_one_letter_code
_entity_poly.pdbx_strand_id
1 'polypeptide(L)'
;MKRIICLLGLLAVFTIAFSGCGSITITLPAITPTSGSTGNTGSNTTGSEPHWGVQTKTSGCVAHDALPDSACTPGDVLATGTKDAICQSGYASSVRNVPVSEKNQVYAEYGIAHHSPGQYEVDHLVSLELGGSNDISNLWPEAASPKPGFHE
;
A
#
# COMPACT_ATOMS: atom_id res chain seq x y z
N MET A 1 -54.18 -4.27 31.50
CA MET A 1 -55.08 -4.21 30.31
C MET A 1 -54.23 -4.65 29.11
N LYS A 2 -54.24 -5.95 28.75
CA LYS A 2 -54.84 -6.53 27.51
C LYS A 2 -54.32 -5.81 26.25
N ARG A 3 -53.59 -6.41 25.30
CA ARG A 3 -53.79 -7.68 24.54
C ARG A 3 -52.40 -8.16 24.02
N ILE A 4 -51.93 -9.41 24.05
CA ILE A 4 -52.41 -10.71 23.55
C ILE A 4 -52.60 -10.77 22.03
N ILE A 5 -51.58 -11.36 21.37
CA ILE A 5 -51.59 -12.34 20.26
C ILE A 5 -52.20 -11.91 18.91
N CYS A 6 -51.35 -11.93 17.87
CA CYS A 6 -51.73 -12.53 16.60
C CYS A 6 -50.55 -13.35 16.04
N LEU A 7 -50.84 -14.63 15.86
CA LEU A 7 -49.99 -15.74 15.47
C LEU A 7 -50.12 -15.93 13.94
N LEU A 8 -49.07 -16.47 13.32
CA LEU A 8 -49.07 -17.30 12.09
C LEU A 8 -48.79 -16.66 10.71
N GLY A 9 -47.86 -17.33 10.01
CA GLY A 9 -47.61 -17.24 8.56
C GLY A 9 -46.24 -16.62 8.27
N LEU A 10 -45.23 -17.28 7.70
CA LEU A 10 -45.15 -18.53 6.96
C LEU A 10 -43.66 -18.94 6.99
N LEU A 11 -43.33 -20.16 7.45
CA LEU A 11 -41.99 -20.70 7.28
C LEU A 11 -41.79 -21.06 5.80
N ALA A 12 -40.95 -20.31 5.09
CA ALA A 12 -40.44 -20.73 3.78
C ALA A 12 -39.14 -21.52 4.03
N VAL A 13 -39.27 -22.85 4.08
CA VAL A 13 -38.11 -23.75 4.08
C VAL A 13 -37.60 -23.84 2.64
N PHE A 14 -36.51 -23.14 2.34
CA PHE A 14 -35.79 -23.30 1.07
C PHE A 14 -34.81 -24.46 1.21
N THR A 15 -35.24 -25.67 0.87
CA THR A 15 -34.33 -26.83 0.71
C THR A 15 -33.57 -26.68 -0.60
N ILE A 16 -32.36 -26.13 -0.56
CA ILE A 16 -31.43 -26.19 -1.69
C ILE A 16 -30.71 -27.54 -1.61
N ALA A 17 -31.08 -28.46 -2.49
CA ALA A 17 -30.36 -29.70 -2.72
C ALA A 17 -29.04 -29.39 -3.44
N PHE A 18 -27.92 -29.38 -2.71
CA PHE A 18 -26.59 -29.42 -3.32
C PHE A 18 -26.30 -30.87 -3.75
N SER A 19 -26.63 -31.17 -5.01
CA SER A 19 -26.22 -32.40 -5.68
C SER A 19 -24.89 -32.17 -6.38
N GLY A 20 -23.87 -32.95 -6.02
CA GLY A 20 -22.71 -33.22 -6.86
C GLY A 20 -21.40 -32.53 -6.48
N CYS A 21 -20.65 -33.15 -5.57
CA CYS A 21 -19.19 -32.98 -5.53
C CYS A 21 -18.58 -33.96 -6.54
N GLY A 22 -18.28 -33.47 -7.74
CA GLY A 22 -17.51 -34.21 -8.74
C GLY A 22 -16.08 -33.67 -8.76
N SER A 23 -15.18 -34.26 -7.99
CA SER A 23 -13.74 -33.97 -8.11
C SER A 23 -13.19 -34.69 -9.35
N ILE A 24 -12.87 -33.92 -10.40
CA ILE A 24 -12.14 -34.44 -11.54
C ILE A 24 -10.67 -34.55 -11.14
N THR A 25 -10.17 -35.78 -10.95
CA THR A 25 -8.75 -36.04 -10.74
C THR A 25 -8.08 -36.19 -12.10
N ILE A 26 -7.31 -35.18 -12.53
CA ILE A 26 -6.44 -35.31 -13.69
C ILE A 26 -5.09 -35.84 -13.20
N THR A 27 -4.79 -37.11 -13.50
CA THR A 27 -3.48 -37.71 -13.26
C THR A 27 -2.53 -37.29 -14.38
N LEU A 28 -1.60 -36.37 -14.08
CA LEU A 28 -0.47 -36.08 -14.95
C LEU A 28 0.70 -37.05 -14.67
N PRO A 29 1.47 -37.46 -15.70
CA PRO A 29 2.61 -38.34 -15.52
C PRO A 29 3.75 -37.61 -14.80
N ALA A 30 4.35 -38.28 -13.82
CA ALA A 30 5.52 -37.78 -13.10
C ALA A 30 6.75 -37.75 -14.03
N ILE A 31 7.22 -36.54 -14.36
CA ILE A 31 8.54 -36.34 -14.95
C ILE A 31 9.55 -36.06 -13.83
N THR A 32 10.52 -36.95 -13.70
CA THR A 32 11.70 -36.82 -12.83
C THR A 32 12.56 -35.64 -13.27
N PRO A 33 12.90 -34.69 -12.38
CA PRO A 33 13.94 -33.71 -12.67
C PRO A 33 15.31 -34.29 -12.31
N THR A 34 16.10 -34.59 -13.33
CA THR A 34 17.55 -34.81 -13.21
C THR A 34 18.20 -33.48 -12.79
N SER A 35 18.95 -33.51 -11.70
CA SER A 35 19.78 -32.39 -11.23
C SER A 35 20.83 -32.01 -12.29
N GLY A 36 20.76 -30.76 -12.75
CA GLY A 36 21.78 -30.11 -13.56
C GLY A 36 21.95 -28.67 -13.09
N SER A 37 22.94 -28.46 -12.24
CA SER A 37 23.42 -27.13 -11.82
C SER A 37 24.25 -26.51 -12.95
N THR A 38 23.88 -25.33 -13.43
CA THR A 38 24.83 -24.25 -13.79
C THR A 38 24.08 -22.96 -14.11
N GLY A 39 24.60 -21.84 -13.60
CA GLY A 39 23.88 -20.58 -13.46
C GLY A 39 23.50 -19.88 -14.76
N ASN A 40 22.33 -19.27 -14.72
CA ASN A 40 22.00 -18.04 -15.43
C ASN A 40 20.75 -17.46 -14.74
N THR A 41 20.85 -16.30 -14.08
CA THR A 41 19.70 -15.63 -13.45
C THR A 41 18.85 -15.00 -14.53
N GLY A 42 18.17 -15.84 -15.31
CA GLY A 42 17.12 -15.46 -16.23
C GLY A 42 15.83 -15.21 -15.46
N SER A 43 15.33 -14.00 -15.60
CA SER A 43 14.02 -13.53 -15.13
C SER A 43 12.94 -14.60 -15.29
N ASN A 44 12.48 -15.14 -14.17
CA ASN A 44 11.33 -16.04 -14.14
C ASN A 44 10.10 -15.19 -13.84
N THR A 45 9.45 -14.71 -14.90
CA THR A 45 8.22 -13.91 -14.86
C THR A 45 7.03 -14.79 -14.50
N THR A 46 7.01 -15.30 -13.27
CA THR A 46 5.75 -15.57 -12.56
C THR A 46 5.35 -14.21 -12.00
N GLY A 47 4.12 -13.73 -12.22
CA GLY A 47 3.68 -12.38 -11.83
C GLY A 47 3.99 -12.09 -10.36
N SER A 48 5.18 -11.57 -10.09
CA SER A 48 5.65 -11.22 -8.77
C SER A 48 4.86 -10.01 -8.35
N GLU A 49 4.31 -10.07 -7.14
CA GLU A 49 3.70 -8.94 -6.46
C GLU A 49 4.59 -7.71 -6.68
N PRO A 50 4.02 -6.58 -7.15
CA PRO A 50 4.83 -5.42 -7.43
C PRO A 50 5.54 -4.97 -6.15
N HIS A 51 6.86 -4.94 -6.23
CA HIS A 51 7.75 -4.64 -5.12
C HIS A 51 7.91 -3.11 -5.02
N TRP A 52 6.88 -2.45 -4.51
CA TRP A 52 6.87 -1.02 -4.18
C TRP A 52 7.67 -0.75 -2.89
N GLY A 53 7.96 0.52 -2.60
CA GLY A 53 8.50 0.92 -1.31
C GLY A 53 9.95 0.54 -1.01
N VAL A 54 10.72 0.10 -2.00
CA VAL A 54 12.13 -0.26 -1.75
C VAL A 54 13.08 0.86 -2.15
N GLN A 55 13.56 1.55 -1.13
CA GLN A 55 14.61 2.54 -1.27
C GLN A 55 15.89 1.88 -1.80
N THR A 56 16.46 2.46 -2.85
CA THR A 56 17.80 2.08 -3.36
C THR A 56 18.89 3.01 -2.80
N LYS A 57 18.49 4.03 -2.06
CA LYS A 57 19.34 5.04 -1.42
C LYS A 57 18.65 5.56 -0.16
N THR A 58 19.40 5.78 0.91
CA THR A 58 18.89 6.27 2.21
C THR A 58 19.68 7.48 2.72
N SER A 59 20.47 8.14 1.86
CA SER A 59 21.24 9.33 2.21
C SER A 59 21.70 10.08 0.96
N GLY A 60 21.91 11.39 1.09
CA GLY A 60 22.32 12.25 -0.03
C GLY A 60 21.21 12.43 -1.07
N CYS A 61 19.96 12.26 -0.66
CA CYS A 61 18.78 12.41 -1.49
C CYS A 61 18.64 13.85 -1.96
N VAL A 62 18.14 14.04 -3.19
CA VAL A 62 17.99 15.38 -3.79
C VAL A 62 16.61 15.49 -4.41
N ALA A 63 15.76 16.34 -3.82
CA ALA A 63 14.52 16.76 -4.47
C ALA A 63 14.84 17.67 -5.66
N HIS A 64 14.10 17.52 -6.75
CA HIS A 64 14.24 18.32 -7.95
C HIS A 64 12.87 18.56 -8.58
N ASP A 65 12.64 19.76 -9.12
CA ASP A 65 11.41 20.11 -9.85
C ASP A 65 10.10 19.81 -9.07
N ALA A 66 10.09 20.07 -7.76
CA ALA A 66 8.98 19.73 -6.86
C ALA A 66 8.64 18.23 -6.82
N LEU A 67 9.62 17.37 -7.05
CA LEU A 67 9.52 15.92 -6.92
C LEU A 67 10.67 15.37 -6.06
N PRO A 68 10.47 14.23 -5.39
CA PRO A 68 11.51 13.61 -4.59
C PRO A 68 12.58 12.89 -5.44
N ASP A 69 13.68 12.54 -4.78
CA ASP A 69 14.65 11.59 -5.34
C ASP A 69 14.02 10.19 -5.37
N SER A 70 13.68 9.68 -6.55
CA SER A 70 13.06 8.35 -6.70
C SER A 70 13.86 7.18 -6.13
N ALA A 71 15.18 7.34 -5.91
CA ALA A 71 15.98 6.31 -5.25
C ALA A 71 15.74 6.27 -3.73
N CYS A 72 15.36 7.40 -3.13
CA CYS A 72 15.06 7.53 -1.70
C CYS A 72 13.56 7.46 -1.40
N THR A 73 12.72 8.02 -2.27
CA THR A 73 11.27 8.00 -2.13
C THR A 73 10.68 7.34 -3.39
N PRO A 74 10.81 6.01 -3.56
CA PRO A 74 10.25 5.28 -4.70
C PRO A 74 8.72 5.24 -4.71
N GLY A 75 8.07 5.53 -3.58
CA GLY A 75 6.63 5.41 -3.38
C GLY A 75 6.25 4.05 -2.80
N ASP A 76 5.37 4.07 -1.80
CA ASP A 76 4.85 2.89 -1.13
C ASP A 76 3.37 3.04 -0.80
N VAL A 77 2.68 1.90 -0.70
CA VAL A 77 1.23 1.83 -0.48
C VAL A 77 0.91 0.94 0.72
N LEU A 78 -0.09 1.33 1.50
CA LEU A 78 -0.59 0.51 2.59
C LEU A 78 -1.29 -0.72 2.02
N ALA A 79 -0.92 -1.91 2.50
CA ALA A 79 -1.65 -3.14 2.20
C ALA A 79 -3.13 -3.05 2.63
N THR A 80 -3.45 -2.23 3.65
CA THR A 80 -4.81 -1.94 4.09
C THR A 80 -5.54 -0.88 3.25
N GLY A 81 -4.82 -0.18 2.37
CA GLY A 81 -5.34 0.81 1.42
C GLY A 81 -6.07 0.16 0.25
N THR A 82 -7.03 -0.72 0.55
CA THR A 82 -7.89 -1.32 -0.45
C THR A 82 -8.86 -0.27 -1.01
N LYS A 83 -9.38 -0.49 -2.22
CA LYS A 83 -10.41 0.37 -2.82
C LYS A 83 -11.57 0.64 -1.86
N ASP A 84 -12.07 -0.40 -1.20
CA ASP A 84 -13.22 -0.27 -0.30
C ASP A 84 -12.90 0.58 0.93
N ALA A 85 -11.66 0.50 1.44
CA ALA A 85 -11.18 1.34 2.54
C ALA A 85 -10.98 2.79 2.10
N ILE A 86 -10.28 3.02 0.99
CA ILE A 86 -10.00 4.35 0.42
C ILE A 86 -11.31 5.12 0.13
N CYS A 87 -12.33 4.42 -0.37
CA CYS A 87 -13.62 5.03 -0.68
C CYS A 87 -14.46 5.39 0.57
N GLN A 88 -14.01 5.10 1.79
CA GLN A 88 -14.70 5.53 3.01
C GLN A 88 -14.33 6.98 3.36
N SER A 89 -15.35 7.77 3.71
CA SER A 89 -15.14 9.14 4.21
C SER A 89 -14.25 9.12 5.44
N GLY A 90 -13.20 9.95 5.44
CA GLY A 90 -12.23 10.05 6.52
C GLY A 90 -11.08 9.05 6.49
N TYR A 91 -10.95 8.21 5.44
CA TYR A 91 -9.85 7.26 5.30
C TYR A 91 -8.46 7.91 5.49
N ALA A 92 -8.10 8.89 4.64
CA ALA A 92 -6.80 9.56 4.71
C ALA A 92 -6.54 10.17 6.11
N SER A 93 -7.54 10.83 6.70
CA SER A 93 -7.47 11.36 8.07
C SER A 93 -7.19 10.30 9.13
N SER A 94 -7.67 9.07 8.94
CA SER A 94 -7.46 7.97 9.89
C SER A 94 -6.06 7.37 9.83
N VAL A 95 -5.36 7.52 8.69
CA VAL A 95 -4.02 6.94 8.47
C VAL A 95 -2.90 7.98 8.41
N ARG A 96 -3.18 9.28 8.50
CA ARG A 96 -2.20 10.38 8.31
C ARG A 96 -1.08 10.54 9.35
N ASN A 97 -1.03 9.70 10.39
CA ASN A 97 -0.10 9.91 11.50
C ASN A 97 1.31 9.44 11.16
N VAL A 98 2.19 10.38 10.80
CA VAL A 98 3.64 10.16 10.62
C VAL A 98 4.38 10.52 11.93
N PRO A 99 5.05 9.56 12.60
CA PRO A 99 5.83 9.82 13.80
C PRO A 99 6.91 10.88 13.60
N VAL A 100 7.25 11.65 14.65
CA VAL A 100 8.32 12.65 14.60
C VAL A 100 9.67 12.03 14.25
N SER A 101 9.94 10.80 14.72
CA SER A 101 11.16 10.06 14.35
C SER A 101 11.26 9.84 12.84
N GLU A 102 10.15 9.51 12.19
CA GLU A 102 10.10 9.29 10.75
C GLU A 102 10.36 10.58 9.99
N LYS A 103 9.69 11.68 10.41
CA LYS A 103 9.92 13.01 9.82
C LYS A 103 11.38 13.43 9.94
N ASN A 104 12.00 13.20 11.10
CA ASN A 104 13.41 13.50 11.31
C ASN A 104 14.33 12.64 10.43
N GLN A 105 13.98 11.36 10.22
CA GLN A 105 14.72 10.48 9.33
C GLN A 105 14.62 10.98 7.88
N VAL A 106 13.43 11.33 7.39
CA VAL A 106 13.23 11.95 6.07
C VAL A 106 14.15 13.15 5.87
N TYR A 107 14.17 14.10 6.81
CA TYR A 107 15.09 15.24 6.73
C TYR A 107 16.56 14.84 6.67
N ALA A 108 16.96 13.81 7.45
CA ALA A 108 18.34 13.32 7.45
C ALA A 108 18.73 12.68 6.10
N GLU A 109 17.85 11.91 5.46
CA GLU A 109 18.14 11.29 4.15
C GLU A 109 18.38 12.35 3.06
N TYR A 110 17.63 13.45 3.13
CA TYR A 110 17.75 14.62 2.24
C TYR A 110 18.81 15.65 2.70
N GLY A 111 19.60 15.34 3.73
CA GLY A 111 20.70 16.19 4.19
C GLY A 111 20.25 17.52 4.83
N ILE A 112 19.00 17.61 5.29
CA ILE A 112 18.44 18.80 5.94
C ILE A 112 18.73 18.73 7.44
N ALA A 113 19.89 19.26 7.83
CA ALA A 113 20.28 19.30 9.25
C ALA A 113 19.50 20.35 10.06
N HIS A 114 19.11 21.45 9.42
CA HIS A 114 18.39 22.56 10.03
C HIS A 114 17.39 23.14 9.03
N HIS A 115 16.20 23.45 9.52
CA HIS A 115 15.18 24.19 8.77
C HIS A 115 14.34 25.03 9.74
N SER A 116 13.76 26.12 9.23
CA SER A 116 12.76 26.90 9.95
C SER A 116 11.38 26.24 9.83
N PRO A 117 10.45 26.51 10.77
CA PRO A 117 9.05 26.12 10.59
C PRO A 117 8.49 26.65 9.27
N GLY A 118 7.77 25.79 8.53
CA GLY A 118 7.15 26.13 7.25
C GLY A 118 8.09 26.17 6.04
N GLN A 119 9.38 25.84 6.18
CA GLN A 119 10.25 25.67 5.00
C GLN A 119 9.94 24.39 4.22
N TYR A 120 9.56 23.33 4.94
CA TYR A 120 9.22 22.03 4.38
C TYR A 120 8.00 21.45 5.08
N GLU A 121 7.26 20.64 4.36
CA GLU A 121 6.33 19.64 4.89
C GLU A 121 6.88 18.24 4.57
N VAL A 122 6.70 17.27 5.47
CA VAL A 122 6.98 15.88 5.14
C VAL A 122 5.72 15.34 4.49
N ASP A 123 5.78 15.16 3.18
CA ASP A 123 4.64 14.80 2.34
C ASP A 123 4.84 13.43 1.68
N HIS A 124 3.76 12.90 1.12
CA HIS A 124 3.64 11.57 0.57
C HIS A 124 3.75 11.60 -0.96
N LEU A 125 4.67 10.83 -1.55
CA LEU A 125 4.75 10.71 -3.02
C LEU A 125 3.48 10.06 -3.59
N VAL A 126 3.05 8.95 -3.00
CA VAL A 126 1.72 8.37 -3.23
C VAL A 126 0.81 8.93 -2.15
N SER A 127 -0.18 9.73 -2.51
CA SER A 127 -1.08 10.36 -1.54
C SER A 127 -1.87 9.32 -0.73
N LEU A 128 -2.20 9.68 0.51
CA LEU A 128 -3.00 8.83 1.39
C LEU A 128 -4.40 8.57 0.83
N GLU A 129 -4.98 9.50 0.07
CA GLU A 129 -6.24 9.34 -0.66
C GLU A 129 -6.17 8.29 -1.76
N LEU A 130 -4.96 7.86 -2.16
CA LEU A 130 -4.72 6.77 -3.09
C LEU A 130 -4.18 5.51 -2.41
N GLY A 131 -4.15 5.49 -1.07
CA GLY A 131 -3.65 4.36 -0.29
C GLY A 131 -2.15 4.38 -0.04
N GLY A 132 -1.48 5.52 -0.23
CA GLY A 132 -0.08 5.67 0.12
C GLY A 132 0.23 5.33 1.58
N SER A 133 1.47 4.95 1.86
CA SER A 133 1.93 4.59 3.21
C SER A 133 2.67 5.73 3.92
N ASN A 134 2.74 5.66 5.24
CA ASN A 134 3.61 6.52 6.04
C ASN A 134 5.05 5.99 6.14
N ASP A 135 5.41 4.99 5.33
CA ASP A 135 6.78 4.47 5.30
C ASP A 135 7.72 5.51 4.70
N ILE A 136 8.96 5.57 5.20
CA ILE A 136 9.97 6.52 4.69
C ILE A 136 10.16 6.45 3.17
N SER A 137 9.99 5.28 2.56
CA SER A 137 10.05 5.10 1.11
C SER A 137 8.95 5.83 0.33
N ASN A 138 7.93 6.35 1.01
CA ASN A 138 6.87 7.18 0.44
C ASN A 138 6.92 8.63 0.94
N LEU A 139 7.84 8.98 1.84
CA LEU A 139 7.92 10.30 2.45
C LEU A 139 9.10 11.11 1.91
N TRP A 140 8.90 12.42 1.77
CA TRP A 140 9.95 13.35 1.35
C TRP A 140 9.70 14.77 1.89
N PRO A 141 10.74 15.62 2.00
CA PRO A 141 10.58 17.00 2.44
C PRO A 141 10.18 17.89 1.26
N GLU A 142 8.88 18.11 1.08
CA GLU A 142 8.35 19.03 0.08
C GLU A 142 8.56 20.48 0.52
N ALA A 143 9.24 21.27 -0.32
CA ALA A 143 9.55 22.66 -0.01
C ALA A 143 8.35 23.58 -0.19
N ALA A 144 8.24 24.65 0.61
CA ALA A 144 7.23 25.70 0.40
C ALA A 144 7.47 26.54 -0.87
N SER A 145 8.71 26.57 -1.37
CA SER A 145 9.14 27.42 -2.48
C SER A 145 10.37 26.85 -3.20
N PRO A 146 10.54 27.08 -4.51
CA PRO A 146 9.61 27.78 -5.42
C PRO A 146 8.31 27.00 -5.63
N LYS A 147 7.29 27.64 -6.19
CA LYS A 147 6.04 26.97 -6.54
C LYS A 147 6.23 26.04 -7.75
N PRO A 148 5.51 24.91 -7.82
CA PRO A 148 4.60 24.39 -6.79
C PRO A 148 5.35 23.87 -5.56
N GLY A 149 4.77 24.03 -4.38
CA GLY A 149 5.23 23.44 -3.11
C GLY A 149 4.06 22.80 -2.36
N PHE A 150 4.22 22.56 -1.06
CA PHE A 150 3.20 21.85 -0.27
C PHE A 150 1.91 22.66 0.02
N HIS A 151 1.82 23.91 -0.46
CA HIS A 151 0.65 24.77 -0.21
C HIS A 151 -0.40 24.70 -1.32
N GLU A 152 -0.12 23.94 -2.38
CA GLU A 152 -0.88 23.80 -3.60
C GLU A 152 -1.97 22.72 -3.49
#